data_AF-A0A848XZN7-F1
#
_entry.id   AF-A0A848XZN7-F1
#
_cell.length_a   1.000
_cell.length_b   1.000
_cell.length_c   1.000
_cell.angle_alpha   90.00
_cell.angle_beta   90.00
_cell.angle_gamma   90.00
#
_symmetry.space_group_name_H-M   'P 1'
#
loop_
_entity.id
_entity.type
_entity.pdbx_description
1 polymer ?
#
loop_
_entity_poly.entity_id
_entity_poly.type
_entity_poly.pdbx_seq_one_letter_code
_entity_poly.pdbx_strand_id
1 'polypeptide(L)'
;MSTAKERVRALVLQYGWNATAYQLLNPGIAHWLSPDGASVVGYEPCRRRLGGRVTMWVAAGEPVCAPKDVEAAVDSFEAAAHAEGCDVCWFGADARLRVVRTGRPGYSEMTLGAQPVWDPHRWEAILAGKASLRAQLNRARNKGVTVTRWPSAIATDHPALQRCLGEWLAGRGLPTLHF
;
A
#
# COMPACT_ATOMS: atom_id res chain seq x y z
N MET A 1 -19.05 18.61 3.09
CA MET A 1 -18.96 17.18 3.44
C MET A 1 -17.69 16.63 2.80
N SER A 2 -16.76 16.09 3.59
CA SER A 2 -15.54 15.45 3.07
C SER A 2 -15.95 14.32 2.11
N THR A 3 -15.40 14.29 0.91
CA THR A 3 -15.56 13.17 -0.02
C THR A 3 -15.02 11.89 0.61
N ALA A 4 -15.51 10.71 0.18
CA ALA A 4 -15.00 9.42 0.65
C ALA A 4 -13.47 9.32 0.51
N LYS A 5 -12.91 9.84 -0.59
CA LYS A 5 -11.45 9.90 -0.84
C LYS A 5 -10.69 10.73 0.19
N GLU A 6 -11.23 11.89 0.58
CA GLU A 6 -10.61 12.73 1.62
C GLU A 6 -10.59 12.04 2.98
N ARG A 7 -11.66 11.29 3.31
CA ARG A 7 -11.72 10.49 4.54
C ARG A 7 -10.69 9.36 4.54
N VAL A 8 -10.60 8.61 3.45
CA VAL A 8 -9.59 7.56 3.28
C VAL A 8 -8.19 8.16 3.42
N ARG A 9 -7.91 9.29 2.75
CA ARG A 9 -6.63 9.99 2.88
C ARG A 9 -6.33 10.41 4.31
N ALA A 10 -7.31 10.93 5.04
CA ALA A 10 -7.13 11.27 6.46
C ALA A 10 -6.77 10.05 7.30
N LEU A 11 -7.47 8.91 7.12
CA LEU A 11 -7.14 7.67 7.83
C LEU A 11 -5.74 7.16 7.49
N VAL A 12 -5.35 7.17 6.21
CA VAL A 12 -4.01 6.79 5.75
C VAL A 12 -2.92 7.67 6.37
N LEU A 13 -3.12 8.99 6.41
CA LEU A 13 -2.13 9.89 7.00
C LEU A 13 -2.05 9.78 8.53
N GLN A 14 -3.16 9.41 9.18
CA GLN A 14 -3.22 9.30 10.64
C GLN A 14 -2.73 7.95 11.15
N TYR A 15 -3.12 6.86 10.48
CA TYR A 15 -2.95 5.49 10.96
C TYR A 15 -2.13 4.59 10.03
N GLY A 16 -1.75 5.07 8.85
CA GLY A 16 -0.89 4.34 7.93
C GLY A 16 0.46 4.04 8.58
N TRP A 17 0.86 2.77 8.54
CA TRP A 17 1.99 2.29 9.34
C TRP A 17 3.04 1.48 8.55
N ASN A 18 2.69 1.01 7.35
CA ASN A 18 3.54 0.20 6.50
C ASN A 18 3.59 0.77 5.06
N ALA A 19 4.38 0.14 4.19
CA ALA A 19 4.55 0.59 2.80
C ALA A 19 3.28 0.45 1.93
N THR A 20 2.32 -0.40 2.30
CA THR A 20 1.10 -0.67 1.53
C THR A 20 -0.03 0.30 1.88
N ALA A 21 -0.02 0.89 3.07
CA ALA A 21 -1.07 1.80 3.54
C ALA A 21 -1.31 3.00 2.62
N TYR A 22 -0.26 3.62 2.07
CA TYR A 22 -0.43 4.76 1.15
C TYR A 22 -0.87 4.33 -0.25
N GLN A 23 -0.63 3.05 -0.62
CA GLN A 23 -1.05 2.51 -1.92
C GLN A 23 -2.57 2.47 -2.06
N LEU A 24 -3.32 2.43 -0.94
CA LEU A 24 -4.79 2.54 -0.94
C LEU A 24 -5.27 3.79 -1.69
N LEU A 25 -4.47 4.85 -1.78
CA LEU A 25 -4.85 6.08 -2.48
C LEU A 25 -4.66 6.00 -4.01
N ASN A 26 -4.06 4.91 -4.51
CA ASN A 26 -3.88 4.72 -5.93
C ASN A 26 -5.24 4.52 -6.63
N PRO A 27 -5.39 5.05 -7.86
CA PRO A 27 -6.56 4.74 -8.68
C PRO A 27 -6.70 3.24 -8.90
N GLY A 28 -7.95 2.77 -8.98
CA GLY A 28 -8.26 1.36 -9.27
C GLY A 28 -8.41 0.46 -8.05
N ILE A 29 -8.20 0.96 -6.83
CA ILE A 29 -8.48 0.21 -5.60
C ILE A 29 -9.83 0.64 -5.03
N ALA A 30 -10.73 -0.32 -4.80
CA ALA A 30 -11.99 -0.06 -4.11
C ALA A 30 -11.74 0.16 -2.61
N HIS A 31 -12.57 0.99 -1.98
CA HIS A 31 -12.47 1.27 -0.54
C HIS A 31 -13.70 0.76 0.18
N TRP A 32 -13.48 -0.09 1.18
CA TRP A 32 -14.48 -0.36 2.20
C TRP A 32 -14.16 0.48 3.44
N LEU A 33 -15.14 1.27 3.89
CA LEU A 33 -15.08 1.98 5.16
C LEU A 33 -15.93 1.22 6.18
N SER A 34 -15.45 1.10 7.41
CA SER A 34 -16.28 0.55 8.49
C SER A 34 -17.54 1.41 8.70
N PRO A 35 -18.62 0.85 9.28
CA PRO A 35 -19.86 1.60 9.51
C PRO A 35 -19.68 2.89 10.33
N ASP A 36 -18.72 2.90 11.26
CA ASP A 36 -18.34 4.07 12.06
C ASP A 36 -17.34 5.02 11.34
N GLY A 37 -16.86 4.63 10.16
CA GLY A 37 -15.88 5.35 9.38
C GLY A 37 -14.50 5.47 10.03
N ALA A 38 -14.19 4.65 11.03
CA ALA A 38 -12.92 4.68 11.78
C ALA A 38 -11.81 3.83 11.13
N SER A 39 -12.17 2.93 10.21
CA SER A 39 -11.24 2.06 9.50
C SER A 39 -11.51 2.05 8.00
N VAL A 40 -10.46 1.78 7.22
CA VAL A 40 -10.56 1.55 5.78
C VAL A 40 -9.75 0.33 5.36
N VAL A 41 -10.31 -0.44 4.43
CA VAL A 41 -9.62 -1.51 3.69
C VAL A 41 -9.67 -1.17 2.20
N GLY A 42 -8.50 -1.15 1.55
CA GLY A 42 -8.43 -1.14 0.09
C GLY A 42 -8.55 -2.57 -0.43
N TYR A 43 -9.34 -2.82 -1.46
CA TYR A 43 -9.51 -4.15 -2.01
C TYR A 43 -9.85 -4.11 -3.51
N GLU A 44 -9.69 -5.25 -4.18
CA GLU A 44 -10.18 -5.49 -5.53
C GLU A 44 -11.14 -6.70 -5.51
N PRO A 45 -12.40 -6.54 -5.99
CA PRO A 45 -13.32 -7.65 -6.10
C PRO A 45 -12.95 -8.54 -7.29
N CYS A 46 -12.31 -9.67 -7.03
CA CYS A 46 -12.00 -10.65 -8.07
C CYS A 46 -13.18 -11.61 -8.26
N ARG A 47 -13.81 -11.53 -9.43
CA ARG A 47 -14.86 -12.44 -9.88
C ARG A 47 -14.34 -13.25 -11.06
N ARG A 48 -13.69 -14.39 -10.79
CA ARG A 48 -13.19 -15.26 -11.87
C ARG A 48 -14.00 -16.55 -11.90
N ARG A 49 -14.64 -16.83 -13.04
CA ARG A 49 -15.27 -18.13 -13.32
C ARG A 49 -14.45 -18.85 -14.38
N LEU A 50 -13.60 -19.79 -13.93
CA LEU A 50 -13.15 -20.92 -14.74
C LEU A 50 -13.43 -22.16 -13.89
N GLY A 51 -14.50 -22.89 -14.20
CA GLY A 51 -14.86 -24.15 -13.54
C GLY A 51 -15.55 -24.08 -12.16
N GLY A 52 -15.68 -22.91 -11.54
CA GLY A 52 -16.36 -22.74 -10.24
C GLY A 52 -16.66 -21.28 -9.90
N ARG A 53 -17.67 -21.03 -9.05
CA ARG A 53 -17.99 -19.70 -8.49
C ARG A 53 -16.97 -19.36 -7.40
N VAL A 54 -15.83 -18.79 -7.74
CA VAL A 54 -15.00 -18.14 -6.73
C VAL A 54 -15.18 -16.63 -6.86
N THR A 55 -15.78 -16.07 -5.84
CA THR A 55 -15.98 -14.63 -5.64
C THR A 55 -15.16 -14.26 -4.43
N MET A 56 -14.15 -13.40 -4.62
CA MET A 56 -13.24 -13.02 -3.54
C MET A 56 -13.01 -11.52 -3.51
N TRP A 57 -12.83 -10.99 -2.31
CA TRP A 57 -12.29 -9.66 -2.10
C TRP A 57 -10.82 -9.82 -1.76
N VAL A 58 -9.95 -9.39 -2.68
CA VAL A 58 -8.50 -9.39 -2.43
C VAL A 58 -8.18 -8.06 -1.77
N ALA A 59 -7.80 -8.06 -0.50
CA ALA A 59 -7.42 -6.85 0.22
C ALA A 59 -5.98 -6.45 -0.11
N ALA A 60 -5.77 -5.16 -0.40
CA ALA A 60 -4.48 -4.53 -0.67
C ALA A 60 -3.80 -4.10 0.63
N GLY A 61 -3.17 -5.04 1.33
CA GLY A 61 -2.59 -4.84 2.65
C GLY A 61 -3.59 -5.15 3.77
N GLU A 62 -3.42 -4.50 4.92
CA GLU A 62 -4.27 -4.67 6.11
C GLU A 62 -5.09 -3.41 6.41
N PRO A 63 -6.10 -3.49 7.30
CA PRO A 63 -6.93 -2.33 7.61
C PRO A 63 -6.11 -1.15 8.15
N VAL A 64 -6.39 0.03 7.61
CA VAL A 64 -5.85 1.29 8.14
C VAL A 64 -6.80 1.83 9.19
N CYS A 65 -6.41 1.67 10.45
CA CYS A 65 -7.17 2.05 11.64
C CYS A 65 -6.23 2.19 12.86
N ALA A 66 -6.77 2.62 14.01
CA ALA A 66 -5.97 2.63 15.23
C ALA A 66 -5.55 1.19 15.60
N PRO A 67 -4.34 0.99 16.19
CA PRO A 67 -3.80 -0.35 16.42
C PRO A 67 -4.70 -1.29 17.23
N LYS A 68 -5.48 -0.74 18.17
CA LYS A 68 -6.42 -1.49 19.01
C LYS A 68 -7.67 -1.97 18.26
N ASP A 69 -7.98 -1.38 17.11
CA ASP A 69 -9.21 -1.62 16.35
C ASP A 69 -8.99 -2.59 15.18
N VAL A 70 -7.76 -3.08 14.98
CA VAL A 70 -7.40 -3.96 13.85
C VAL A 70 -8.27 -5.21 13.82
N GLU A 71 -8.45 -5.89 14.96
CA GLU A 71 -9.24 -7.11 15.01
C GLU A 71 -10.69 -6.88 14.58
N ALA A 72 -11.33 -5.86 15.16
CA ALA A 72 -12.71 -5.48 14.84
C ALA A 72 -12.87 -5.03 13.38
N ALA A 73 -11.89 -4.30 12.83
CA ALA A 73 -11.89 -3.88 11.44
C ALA A 73 -11.81 -5.08 10.48
N VAL A 74 -10.98 -6.08 10.80
CA VAL A 74 -10.88 -7.31 10.01
C VAL A 74 -12.19 -8.10 10.07
N ASP A 75 -12.75 -8.32 11.26
CA ASP A 75 -14.02 -9.06 11.41
C ASP A 75 -15.15 -8.37 10.64
N SER A 76 -15.24 -7.04 10.75
CA SER A 76 -16.29 -6.28 10.08
C SER A 76 -16.11 -6.25 8.55
N PHE A 77 -14.88 -6.24 8.04
CA PHE A 77 -14.62 -6.31 6.60
C PHE A 77 -14.96 -7.70 6.04
N GLU A 78 -14.54 -8.76 6.72
CA GLU A 78 -14.85 -10.14 6.32
C GLU A 78 -16.36 -10.41 6.37
N ALA A 79 -17.06 -9.91 7.39
CA ALA A 79 -18.51 -9.99 7.45
C ALA A 79 -19.18 -9.27 6.26
N ALA A 80 -18.67 -8.11 5.86
CA ALA A 80 -19.18 -7.39 4.69
C ALA A 80 -18.95 -8.15 3.38
N ALA A 81 -17.77 -8.75 3.19
CA ALA A 81 -17.48 -9.60 2.04
C ALA A 81 -18.39 -10.83 2.00
N HIS A 82 -18.56 -11.53 3.13
CA HIS A 82 -19.42 -12.71 3.22
C HIS A 82 -20.89 -12.39 2.96
N ALA A 83 -21.38 -11.21 3.37
CA ALA A 83 -22.73 -10.76 3.04
C ALA A 83 -22.94 -10.60 1.52
N GLU A 84 -21.88 -10.33 0.75
CA GLU A 84 -21.89 -10.34 -0.71
C GLU A 84 -21.56 -11.71 -1.33
N GLY A 85 -21.47 -12.76 -0.50
CA GLY A 85 -21.09 -14.11 -0.93
C GLY A 85 -19.65 -14.21 -1.41
N CYS A 86 -18.76 -13.36 -0.90
CA CYS A 86 -17.35 -13.34 -1.24
C CYS A 86 -16.48 -13.79 -0.06
N ASP A 87 -15.47 -14.61 -0.31
CA ASP A 87 -14.39 -14.87 0.65
C ASP A 87 -13.35 -13.72 0.63
N VAL A 88 -12.51 -13.64 1.66
CA VAL A 88 -11.45 -12.62 1.75
C VAL A 88 -10.06 -13.23 1.57
N CYS A 89 -9.24 -12.60 0.74
CA CYS A 89 -7.81 -12.89 0.63
C CYS A 89 -7.01 -11.64 1.02
N TRP A 90 -6.23 -11.73 2.10
CA TRP A 90 -5.37 -10.64 2.55
C TRP A 90 -4.02 -10.70 1.82
N PHE A 91 -3.78 -9.78 0.88
CA PHE A 91 -2.54 -9.73 0.11
C PHE A 91 -1.61 -8.62 0.58
N GLY A 92 -0.36 -8.95 0.90
CA GLY A 92 0.62 -7.95 1.34
C GLY A 92 0.31 -7.34 2.72
N ALA A 93 -0.49 -8.02 3.54
CA ALA A 93 -0.70 -7.69 4.94
C ALA A 93 0.50 -8.13 5.78
N ASP A 94 0.82 -7.37 6.84
CA ASP A 94 1.99 -7.59 7.67
C ASP A 94 1.60 -7.96 9.12
N ALA A 95 2.45 -7.59 10.08
CA ALA A 95 2.46 -8.14 11.41
C ALA A 95 1.19 -7.85 12.22
N ARG A 96 0.49 -6.73 12.01
CA ARG A 96 -0.70 -6.40 12.81
C ARG A 96 -1.86 -7.34 12.47
N LEU A 97 -2.10 -7.59 11.18
CA LEU A 97 -3.08 -8.61 10.77
C LEU A 97 -2.69 -10.00 11.27
N ARG A 98 -1.40 -10.36 11.10
CA ARG A 98 -0.89 -11.68 11.49
C ARG A 98 -1.13 -11.96 12.98
N VAL A 99 -0.86 -10.97 13.85
CA VAL A 99 -1.12 -11.09 15.30
C VAL A 99 -2.57 -11.44 15.62
N VAL A 100 -3.55 -10.91 14.87
CA VAL A 100 -4.97 -11.14 15.17
C VAL A 100 -5.55 -12.38 14.46
N ARG A 101 -4.89 -12.91 13.42
CA ARG A 101 -5.41 -14.05 12.63
C ARG A 101 -4.61 -15.35 12.74
N THR A 102 -3.31 -15.30 13.06
CA THR A 102 -2.52 -16.53 13.13
C THR A 102 -3.05 -17.51 14.16
N GLY A 103 -3.24 -18.75 13.73
CA GLY A 103 -3.79 -19.83 14.54
C GLY A 103 -5.31 -19.86 14.62
N ARG A 104 -6.03 -18.92 14.00
CA ARG A 104 -7.50 -19.02 13.90
C ARG A 104 -7.90 -20.07 12.85
N PRO A 105 -8.97 -20.84 13.10
CA PRO A 105 -9.54 -21.73 12.10
C PRO A 105 -9.97 -20.96 10.83
N GLY A 106 -9.82 -21.57 9.66
CA GLY A 106 -10.28 -20.99 8.39
C GLY A 106 -9.24 -20.12 7.65
N TYR A 107 -8.06 -19.90 8.23
CA TYR A 107 -6.97 -19.18 7.55
C TYR A 107 -5.87 -20.12 7.09
N SER A 108 -5.31 -19.81 5.91
CA SER A 108 -4.04 -20.34 5.44
C SER A 108 -3.11 -19.15 5.19
N GLU A 109 -1.87 -19.26 5.66
CA GLU A 109 -0.88 -18.18 5.57
C GLU A 109 0.30 -18.61 4.71
N MET A 110 0.77 -17.69 3.86
CA MET A 110 1.96 -17.90 3.05
C MET A 110 2.82 -16.64 3.06
N THR A 111 4.09 -16.78 3.42
CA THR A 111 5.05 -15.67 3.37
C THR A 111 5.46 -15.40 1.93
N LEU A 112 5.12 -14.23 1.41
CA LEU A 112 5.46 -13.81 0.04
C LEU A 112 6.86 -13.21 -0.07
N GLY A 113 7.38 -12.62 1.02
CA GLY A 113 8.67 -11.94 1.02
C GLY A 113 8.89 -11.05 2.24
N ALA A 114 9.84 -10.13 2.14
CA ALA A 114 10.18 -9.18 3.19
C ALA A 114 10.27 -7.75 2.64
N GLN A 115 9.85 -6.76 3.44
CA GLN A 115 9.99 -5.34 3.11
C GLN A 115 11.35 -4.83 3.57
N PRO A 116 12.13 -4.13 2.72
CA PRO A 116 13.36 -3.48 3.16
C PRO A 116 13.02 -2.24 4.01
N VAL A 117 13.43 -2.25 5.28
CA VAL A 117 13.21 -1.16 6.23
C VAL A 117 14.55 -0.65 6.75
N TRP A 118 14.68 0.67 6.88
CA TRP A 118 15.80 1.31 7.57
C TRP A 118 15.30 2.43 8.46
N ASP A 119 16.02 2.70 9.54
CA ASP A 119 15.77 3.83 10.43
C ASP A 119 16.45 5.09 9.86
N PRO A 120 15.71 6.13 9.46
CA PRO A 120 16.28 7.37 8.94
C PRO A 120 17.20 8.08 9.94
N HIS A 121 16.98 7.93 11.25
CA HIS A 121 17.86 8.54 12.27
C HIS A 121 19.27 7.96 12.25
N ARG A 122 19.43 6.74 11.73
CA ARG A 122 20.71 6.04 11.60
C ARG A 122 21.39 6.28 10.25
N TRP A 123 20.86 7.18 9.42
CA TRP A 123 21.33 7.37 8.04
C TRP A 123 22.82 7.69 7.95
N GLU A 124 23.35 8.57 8.80
CA GLU A 124 24.77 8.91 8.81
C GLU A 124 25.65 7.68 9.11
N ALA A 125 25.27 6.88 10.10
CA ALA A 125 25.96 5.65 10.45
C ALA A 125 25.88 4.61 9.32
N ILE A 126 24.72 4.48 8.66
CA ILE A 126 24.52 3.60 7.50
C ILE A 126 25.49 4.00 6.36
N LEU A 127 25.60 5.30 6.05
CA LEU A 127 26.50 5.80 5.03
C LEU A 127 27.98 5.60 5.39
N ALA A 128 28.37 5.84 6.64
CA ALA A 128 29.72 5.61 7.12
C ALA A 128 30.12 4.11 7.04
N GLY A 129 29.17 3.21 7.28
CA GLY A 129 29.40 1.76 7.22
C GLY A 129 29.40 1.15 5.81
N LYS A 130 28.97 1.86 4.76
CA LYS A 130 28.76 1.29 3.42
C LYS A 130 29.51 2.03 2.32
N ALA A 131 30.68 1.50 1.93
CA ALA A 131 31.52 2.09 0.89
C ALA A 131 30.81 2.23 -0.47
N SER A 132 30.00 1.25 -0.86
CA SER A 132 29.22 1.28 -2.11
C SER A 132 28.22 2.43 -2.17
N LEU A 133 27.52 2.71 -1.06
CA LEU A 133 26.58 3.85 -0.99
C LEU A 133 27.32 5.18 -1.12
N ARG A 134 28.46 5.35 -0.43
CA ARG A 134 29.28 6.57 -0.56
C ARG A 134 29.78 6.77 -1.99
N ALA A 135 30.19 5.70 -2.65
CA ALA A 135 30.62 5.75 -4.05
C ALA A 135 29.48 6.21 -4.98
N GLN A 136 28.25 5.71 -4.79
CA GLN A 136 27.09 6.15 -5.59
C GLN A 136 26.74 7.63 -5.34
N LEU A 137 26.80 8.10 -4.08
CA LEU A 137 26.58 9.51 -3.76
C LEU A 137 27.63 10.42 -4.40
N ASN A 138 28.91 10.04 -4.34
CA ASN A 138 29.98 10.82 -4.99
C ASN A 138 29.82 10.82 -6.51
N ARG A 139 29.42 9.69 -7.11
CA ARG A 139 29.12 9.63 -8.54
C ARG A 139 27.97 10.57 -8.92
N ALA A 140 26.90 10.63 -8.13
CA ALA A 140 25.79 11.54 -8.36
C ALA A 140 26.23 13.01 -8.29
N ARG A 141 27.06 13.36 -7.29
CA ARG A 141 27.65 14.71 -7.14
C ARG A 141 28.54 15.09 -8.32
N ASN A 142 29.43 14.19 -8.74
CA ASN A 142 30.31 14.43 -9.89
C ASN A 142 29.54 14.62 -11.21
N LYS A 143 28.30 14.08 -11.29
CA LYS A 143 27.38 14.28 -12.40
C LYS A 143 26.48 15.51 -12.25
N GLY A 144 26.65 16.30 -11.18
CA GLY A 144 25.84 17.49 -10.92
C GLY A 144 24.38 17.21 -10.54
N VAL A 145 24.07 16.01 -10.04
CA VAL A 145 22.69 15.68 -9.63
C VAL A 145 22.32 16.48 -8.38
N THR A 146 21.21 17.21 -8.47
CA THR A 146 20.60 17.96 -7.35
C THR A 146 19.25 17.36 -6.97
N VAL A 147 18.83 17.59 -5.73
CA VAL A 147 17.54 17.12 -5.20
C VAL A 147 16.81 18.30 -4.58
N THR A 148 15.56 18.50 -4.96
CA THR A 148 14.68 19.54 -4.42
C THR A 148 13.33 18.95 -4.05
N ARG A 149 12.78 19.38 -2.93
CA ARG A 149 11.42 19.00 -2.51
C ARG A 149 10.39 19.89 -3.20
N TRP A 150 9.35 19.28 -3.77
CA TRP A 150 8.18 19.98 -4.28
C TRP A 150 6.93 19.67 -3.44
N PRO A 151 6.05 20.64 -3.20
CA PRO A 151 4.68 20.38 -2.76
C PRO A 151 3.93 19.52 -3.79
N SER A 152 3.02 18.65 -3.32
CA SER A 152 2.21 17.82 -4.22
C SER A 152 1.41 18.66 -5.22
N ALA A 153 0.90 19.82 -4.80
CA ALA A 153 0.16 20.74 -5.67
C ALA A 153 0.98 21.24 -6.87
N ILE A 154 2.32 21.28 -6.77
CA ILE A 154 3.20 21.63 -7.88
C ILE A 154 3.57 20.37 -8.67
N ALA A 155 3.90 19.28 -7.97
CA ALA A 155 4.41 18.07 -8.60
C ALA A 155 3.38 17.37 -9.52
N THR A 156 2.10 17.32 -9.12
CA THR A 156 1.06 16.54 -9.81
C THR A 156 0.99 16.85 -11.31
N ASP A 157 0.95 18.13 -11.66
CA ASP A 157 0.75 18.58 -13.05
C ASP A 157 2.04 19.14 -13.69
N HIS A 158 3.20 18.92 -13.04
CA HIS A 158 4.45 19.48 -13.55
C HIS A 158 4.86 18.84 -14.89
N PRO A 159 4.98 19.61 -15.99
CA PRO A 159 5.20 19.04 -17.32
C PRO A 159 6.47 18.20 -17.43
N ALA A 160 7.53 18.55 -16.70
CA ALA A 160 8.77 17.77 -16.70
C ALA A 160 8.62 16.40 -16.03
N LEU A 161 7.79 16.29 -14.98
CA LEU A 161 7.54 15.00 -14.33
C LEU A 161 6.71 14.10 -15.24
N GLN A 162 5.66 14.67 -15.86
CA GLN A 162 4.81 13.95 -16.81
C GLN A 162 5.59 13.43 -18.03
N ARG A 163 6.48 14.26 -18.59
CA ARG A 163 7.39 13.83 -19.67
C ARG A 163 8.30 12.69 -19.23
N CYS A 164 8.93 12.79 -18.06
CA CYS A 164 9.80 11.73 -17.53
C CYS A 164 9.04 10.42 -17.35
N LEU A 165 7.80 10.46 -16.84
CA LEU A 165 6.94 9.29 -16.73
C LEU A 165 6.62 8.69 -18.11
N GLY A 166 6.25 9.53 -19.09
CA GLY A 166 5.95 9.10 -20.45
C GLY A 166 7.13 8.42 -21.14
N GLU A 167 8.32 9.01 -21.06
CA GLU A 167 9.56 8.43 -21.59
C GLU A 167 9.89 7.09 -20.91
N TRP A 168 9.72 7.00 -19.59
CA TRP A 168 9.94 5.76 -18.85
C TRP A 168 8.96 4.66 -19.28
N LEU A 169 7.66 4.98 -19.39
CA LEU A 169 6.63 4.03 -19.83
C LEU A 169 6.85 3.56 -21.26
N ALA A 170 7.21 4.46 -22.18
CA ALA A 170 7.52 4.09 -23.56
C ALA A 170 8.70 3.12 -23.67
N GLY A 171 9.64 3.19 -22.72
CA GLY A 171 10.75 2.23 -22.59
C GLY A 171 10.37 0.90 -21.93
N ARG A 172 9.15 0.75 -21.37
CA ARG A 172 8.66 -0.50 -20.79
C ARG A 172 7.71 -1.20 -21.77
N GLY A 173 8.06 -2.38 -22.23
CA GLY A 173 7.20 -3.20 -23.10
C GLY A 173 6.04 -3.90 -22.37
N LEU A 174 5.70 -3.48 -21.14
CA LEU A 174 4.68 -4.10 -20.30
C LEU A 174 3.63 -3.05 -19.92
N PRO A 175 2.35 -3.45 -19.76
CA PRO A 175 1.30 -2.53 -19.32
C PRO A 175 1.56 -2.02 -17.91
N THR A 176 0.95 -0.88 -17.59
CA THR A 176 0.94 -0.35 -16.21
C THR A 176 0.32 -1.36 -15.27
N LEU A 177 1.04 -1.68 -14.20
CA LEU A 177 0.55 -2.57 -13.16
C LEU A 177 -0.57 -1.89 -12.37
N HIS A 178 -1.61 -2.66 -12.07
CA HIS A 178 -2.65 -2.35 -11.11
C HIS A 178 -2.63 -3.40 -10.01
N PHE A 179 -3.38 -3.14 -8.95
CA PHE A 179 -3.63 -4.12 -7.92
C PHE A 179 -4.60 -5.20 -8.43
#